data_AF-A0A8T4Y5I1-F1
#
_entry.id   AF-A0A8T4Y5I1-F1
#
_cell.length_a   1.000
_cell.length_b   1.000
_cell.length_c   1.000
_cell.angle_alpha   90.00
_cell.angle_beta   90.00
_cell.angle_gamma   90.00
#
_symmetry.space_group_name_H-M   'P 1'
#
loop_
_entity.id
_entity.type
_entity.pdbx_description
1 polymer ?
#
loop_
_entity_poly.entity_id
_entity_poly.type
_entity_poly.pdbx_seq_one_letter_code
_entity_poly.pdbx_strand_id
1 'polypeptide(L)'
;PSKPEMGFRMLKVKVENSTASLFICSEDAKLLKDRGMVRLMELFNVKLVMSSENLLEAMFHSETYEEARRLNMPLIHWLPVDQCVKAKVVMSDATELEGVVENNCTIVKVGDVVQFERFGFVKLDSKDGYWIFYYTHK
;
A
#
# COMPACT_ATOMS: atom_id res chain seq x y z
N PRO A 1 -15.79 -1.13 2.94
CA PRO A 1 -15.68 -2.17 3.99
C PRO A 1 -17.06 -2.66 4.43
N SER A 2 -17.19 -3.90 4.88
CA SER A 2 -18.45 -4.52 5.31
C SER A 2 -18.87 -4.17 6.75
N LYS A 3 -18.01 -3.48 7.50
CA LYS A 3 -18.18 -3.17 8.94
C LYS A 3 -17.82 -1.69 9.25
N PRO A 4 -18.76 -0.75 9.07
CA PRO A 4 -18.54 0.67 9.33
C PRO A 4 -18.18 0.98 10.80
N GLU A 5 -18.60 0.13 11.73
CA GLU A 5 -18.36 0.25 13.17
C GLU A 5 -16.88 0.16 13.56
N MET A 6 -16.03 -0.40 12.68
CA MET A 6 -14.58 -0.47 12.91
C MET A 6 -13.87 0.87 12.67
N GLY A 7 -14.63 1.92 12.33
CA GLY A 7 -14.12 3.26 12.11
C GLY A 7 -13.47 3.44 10.75
N PHE A 8 -12.71 4.53 10.64
CA PHE A 8 -11.95 4.87 9.44
C PHE A 8 -10.52 5.22 9.83
N ARG A 9 -9.61 5.02 8.88
CA ARG A 9 -8.23 5.51 8.97
C ARG A 9 -8.02 6.61 7.94
N MET A 10 -7.15 7.56 8.24
CA MET A 10 -6.81 8.65 7.33
C MET A 10 -5.35 8.51 6.91
N LEU A 11 -5.11 8.48 5.60
CA LEU A 11 -3.78 8.59 5.00
C LEU A 11 -3.70 9.95 4.31
N LYS A 12 -2.82 10.83 4.78
CA LYS A 12 -2.72 12.19 4.23
C LYS A 12 -1.67 12.24 3.13
N VAL A 13 -2.07 12.42 1.88
CA VAL A 13 -1.10 12.67 0.80
C VAL A 13 -0.66 14.13 0.85
N LYS A 14 0.62 14.38 1.12
CA LYS A 14 1.20 15.73 0.99
C LYS A 14 1.63 15.97 -0.45
N VAL A 15 1.31 17.17 -0.94
CA VAL A 15 1.74 17.64 -2.26
C VAL A 15 2.76 18.74 -2.04
N GLU A 16 3.95 18.56 -2.61
CA GLU A 16 5.04 19.52 -2.60
C GLU A 16 5.48 19.78 -4.03
N ASN A 17 5.56 21.03 -4.45
CA ASN A 17 5.90 21.42 -5.83
C ASN A 17 5.06 20.71 -6.91
N SER A 18 3.76 20.55 -6.65
CA SER A 18 2.81 19.83 -7.52
C SER A 18 3.03 18.32 -7.65
N THR A 19 3.87 17.73 -6.79
CA THR A 19 4.17 16.30 -6.78
C THR A 19 3.81 15.67 -5.44
N ALA A 20 3.33 14.43 -5.47
CA ALA A 20 3.15 13.59 -4.29
C ALA A 20 4.01 12.33 -4.41
N SER A 21 4.65 11.94 -3.32
CA SER A 21 5.51 10.75 -3.27
C SER A 21 4.83 9.64 -2.50
N LEU A 22 4.66 8.48 -3.14
CA LEU A 22 3.97 7.32 -2.59
C LEU A 22 4.83 6.06 -2.74
N PHE A 23 4.74 5.16 -1.77
CA PHE A 23 5.21 3.78 -1.92
C PHE A 23 4.11 2.90 -2.49
N ILE A 24 4.50 1.95 -3.35
CA ILE A 24 3.69 0.85 -3.86
C ILE A 24 4.51 -0.44 -3.77
N CYS A 25 3.86 -1.62 -3.78
CA CYS A 25 4.57 -2.89 -3.84
C CYS A 25 5.37 -3.04 -5.14
N SER A 26 6.50 -3.75 -5.08
CA SER A 26 7.36 -4.03 -6.23
C SER A 26 6.61 -4.76 -7.36
N GLU A 27 5.68 -5.64 -7.02
CA GLU A 27 4.81 -6.34 -7.98
C GLU A 27 3.84 -5.35 -8.67
N ASP A 28 3.30 -4.39 -7.94
CA ASP A 28 2.43 -3.36 -8.50
C ASP A 28 3.22 -2.35 -9.34
N ALA A 29 4.49 -2.12 -9.04
CA ALA A 29 5.38 -1.33 -9.88
C ALA A 29 5.61 -2.00 -11.24
N LYS A 30 5.83 -3.32 -11.28
CA LYS A 30 5.88 -4.11 -12.53
C LYS A 30 4.55 -4.01 -13.28
N LEU A 31 3.44 -4.19 -12.57
CA LEU A 31 2.10 -4.07 -13.13
C LEU A 31 1.84 -2.69 -13.75
N LEU A 32 2.26 -1.61 -13.10
CA LEU A 32 2.13 -0.25 -13.64
C LEU A 32 3.01 -0.05 -14.89
N LYS A 33 4.23 -0.61 -14.92
CA LYS A 33 5.07 -0.60 -16.14
C LYS A 33 4.38 -1.32 -17.30
N ASP A 34 3.76 -2.47 -17.04
CA ASP A 34 3.11 -3.29 -18.07
C ASP A 34 1.78 -2.71 -18.56
N ARG A 35 0.98 -2.15 -17.65
CA ARG A 35 -0.38 -1.68 -17.94
C ARG A 35 -0.44 -0.19 -18.29
N GLY A 36 0.58 0.58 -17.91
CA GLY A 36 0.68 2.03 -18.11
C GLY A 36 -0.29 2.87 -17.28
N MET A 37 -1.34 2.28 -16.70
CA MET A 37 -2.33 2.95 -15.86
C MET A 37 -2.78 2.05 -14.72
N VAL A 38 -3.00 2.64 -13.55
CA VAL A 38 -3.52 1.96 -12.35
C VAL A 38 -4.45 2.89 -11.58
N ARG A 39 -5.31 2.29 -10.76
CA ARG A 39 -6.08 2.98 -9.74
C ARG A 39 -5.43 2.80 -8.38
N LEU A 40 -5.14 3.91 -7.71
CA LEU A 40 -4.74 3.94 -6.31
C LEU A 40 -5.99 3.81 -5.44
N MET A 41 -6.04 2.79 -4.58
CA MET A 41 -7.18 2.52 -3.69
C MET A 41 -7.58 3.77 -2.90
N GLU A 42 -8.88 4.11 -2.93
CA GLU A 42 -9.46 5.26 -2.23
C GLU A 42 -8.78 6.63 -2.50
N LEU A 43 -8.06 6.77 -3.63
CA LEU A 43 -7.39 8.00 -4.03
C LEU A 43 -7.82 8.42 -5.45
N PHE A 44 -6.99 8.18 -6.47
CA PHE A 44 -7.30 8.51 -7.86
C PHE A 44 -6.59 7.57 -8.85
N ASN A 45 -6.90 7.73 -10.12
CA ASN A 45 -6.31 6.98 -11.22
C ASN A 45 -5.08 7.74 -11.73
N VAL A 46 -4.00 7.01 -12.03
CA VAL A 46 -2.75 7.58 -12.53
C VAL A 46 -2.30 6.89 -13.81
N LYS A 47 -1.56 7.64 -14.63
CA LYS A 47 -0.94 7.14 -15.86
C LYS A 47 0.57 7.31 -15.76
N LEU A 48 1.30 6.22 -16.00
CA LEU A 48 2.75 6.22 -16.05
C LEU A 48 3.24 7.15 -17.16
N VAL A 49 4.23 7.98 -16.84
CA VAL A 49 4.88 8.93 -17.75
C VAL A 49 6.34 8.53 -17.94
N MET A 50 7.03 8.19 -16.86
CA MET A 50 8.43 7.78 -16.89
C MET A 50 8.68 6.64 -15.90
N SER A 51 9.57 5.73 -16.27
CA SER A 51 9.99 4.62 -15.43
C SER A 51 11.52 4.56 -15.39
N SER A 52 12.08 4.60 -14.19
CA SER A 52 13.47 4.22 -13.92
C SER A 52 13.52 2.92 -13.10
N GLU A 53 14.72 2.53 -12.67
CA GLU A 53 14.92 1.31 -11.88
C GLU A 53 14.15 1.38 -10.54
N ASN A 54 14.28 2.50 -9.82
CA ASN A 54 13.77 2.66 -8.45
C ASN A 54 12.68 3.72 -8.29
N LEU A 55 12.27 4.38 -9.37
CA LEU A 55 11.28 5.44 -9.34
C LEU A 55 10.35 5.38 -10.56
N LEU A 56 9.05 5.47 -10.30
CA LEU A 56 8.03 5.66 -11.32
C LEU A 56 7.46 7.06 -11.18
N GLU A 57 7.38 7.77 -12.30
CA GLU A 57 6.67 9.05 -12.39
C GLU A 57 5.37 8.83 -13.14
N ALA A 58 4.28 9.21 -12.50
CA ALA A 58 2.95 9.09 -13.04
C ALA A 58 2.21 10.42 -12.90
N MET A 59 1.35 10.72 -13.84
CA MET A 59 0.46 11.88 -13.79
C MET A 59 -0.94 11.46 -13.37
N PHE A 60 -1.64 12.39 -12.73
CA PHE A 60 -3.07 12.27 -12.48
C PHE A 60 -3.81 12.03 -13.82
N HIS A 61 -4.71 11.03 -13.83
CA HIS A 61 -5.56 10.72 -14.97
C HIS A 61 -7.01 11.15 -14.73
N SER A 62 -7.60 10.72 -13.60
CA SER A 62 -9.03 10.90 -13.27
C SER A 62 -9.31 10.41 -11.84
N GLU A 63 -10.45 10.76 -11.25
CA GLU A 63 -10.77 10.36 -9.86
C GLU A 63 -11.64 9.11 -9.74
N THR A 64 -12.56 8.88 -10.69
CA THR A 64 -13.67 7.94 -10.46
C THR A 64 -13.28 6.47 -10.62
N TYR A 65 -13.93 5.60 -9.84
CA TYR A 65 -13.84 4.14 -10.02
C TYR A 65 -14.45 3.69 -11.36
N GLU A 66 -15.46 4.39 -11.87
CA GLU A 66 -16.10 4.07 -13.15
C GLU A 66 -15.10 4.17 -14.31
N GLU A 67 -14.27 5.20 -14.32
CA GLU A 67 -13.25 5.38 -15.35
C GLU A 67 -12.18 4.28 -15.28
N ALA A 68 -11.76 3.91 -14.07
CA ALA A 68 -10.84 2.80 -13.86
C ALA A 68 -11.43 1.47 -14.37
N ARG A 69 -12.72 1.21 -14.12
CA ARG A 69 -13.42 0.02 -14.64
C ARG A 69 -13.51 0.03 -16.17
N ARG A 70 -13.88 1.18 -16.75
CA ARG A 70 -13.99 1.36 -18.21
C ARG A 70 -12.66 1.06 -18.92
N LEU A 71 -11.55 1.47 -18.31
CA LEU A 71 -10.20 1.28 -18.83
C LEU A 71 -9.49 0.03 -18.31
N ASN A 72 -10.19 -0.84 -17.56
CA ASN A 72 -9.64 -2.05 -16.94
C ASN A 72 -8.33 -1.80 -16.17
N MET A 73 -8.27 -0.66 -15.46
CA MET A 73 -7.14 -0.29 -14.63
C MET A 73 -7.06 -1.22 -13.42
N PRO A 74 -5.91 -1.85 -13.15
CA PRO A 74 -5.72 -2.60 -11.92
C PRO A 74 -5.84 -1.70 -10.70
N LEU A 75 -6.46 -2.22 -9.64
CA LEU A 75 -6.58 -1.54 -8.35
C LEU A 75 -5.40 -1.95 -7.45
N ILE A 76 -4.61 -0.97 -7.01
CA ILE A 76 -3.41 -1.18 -6.19
C ILE A 76 -3.47 -0.40 -4.87
N HIS A 77 -2.86 -0.95 -3.82
CA HIS A 77 -2.69 -0.23 -2.56
C HIS A 77 -1.41 0.63 -2.61
N TRP A 78 -1.31 1.58 -1.69
CA TRP A 78 -0.21 2.55 -1.65
C TRP A 78 -0.09 3.14 -0.24
N LEU A 79 1.06 3.75 0.06
CA LEU A 79 1.28 4.49 1.31
C LEU A 79 2.00 5.81 1.06
N PRO A 80 1.68 6.91 1.78
CA PRO A 80 2.50 8.11 1.76
C PRO A 80 3.89 7.84 2.33
N VAL A 81 4.95 8.30 1.66
CA VAL A 81 6.34 8.00 2.05
C VAL A 81 6.72 8.53 3.44
N ASP A 82 6.02 9.55 3.94
CA ASP A 82 6.28 10.21 5.22
C ASP A 82 5.42 9.68 6.38
N GLN A 83 4.56 8.69 6.13
CA GLN A 83 3.62 8.12 7.10
C GLN A 83 3.78 6.61 7.24
N CYS A 84 5.04 6.17 7.26
CA CYS A 84 5.42 4.77 7.22
C CYS A 84 6.36 4.37 8.37
N VAL A 85 6.20 3.16 8.87
CA VAL A 85 7.11 2.48 9.80
C VAL A 85 7.71 1.26 9.10
N LYS A 86 9.02 1.02 9.27
CA LYS A 86 9.67 -0.17 8.72
C LYS A 86 9.15 -1.45 9.37
N ALA A 87 8.84 -2.45 8.56
CA ALA A 87 8.24 -3.69 9.04
C ALA A 87 8.60 -4.88 8.15
N LYS A 88 8.52 -6.07 8.73
CA LYS A 88 8.81 -7.35 8.07
C LYS A 88 7.71 -8.33 8.38
N VAL A 89 7.41 -9.14 7.40
CA VAL A 89 6.53 -10.27 7.55
C VAL A 89 7.36 -11.55 7.41
N VAL A 90 7.33 -12.39 8.45
CA VAL A 90 7.81 -13.77 8.39
C VAL A 90 6.69 -14.62 7.80
N MET A 91 6.97 -15.24 6.66
CA MET A 91 6.03 -16.06 5.90
C MET A 91 5.95 -17.49 6.46
N SER A 92 4.95 -18.25 6.04
CA SER A 92 4.74 -19.63 6.54
C SER A 92 5.88 -20.59 6.17
N ASP A 93 6.65 -20.29 5.13
CA ASP A 93 7.86 -21.02 4.71
C ASP A 93 9.14 -20.48 5.37
N ALA A 94 9.00 -19.66 6.42
CA ALA A 94 10.06 -18.96 7.14
C ALA A 94 10.86 -17.95 6.29
N THR A 95 10.42 -17.62 5.07
CA THR A 95 11.00 -16.49 4.32
C THR A 95 10.58 -15.16 4.94
N GLU A 96 11.35 -14.13 4.65
CA GLU A 96 11.19 -12.82 5.25
C GLU A 96 10.94 -11.77 4.16
N LEU A 97 9.84 -11.04 4.27
CA LEU A 97 9.51 -9.93 3.38
C LEU A 97 9.69 -8.62 4.13
N GLU A 98 10.64 -7.80 3.69
CA GLU A 98 10.86 -6.46 4.23
C GLU A 98 10.02 -5.41 3.49
N GLY A 99 9.57 -4.40 4.23
CA GLY A 99 8.80 -3.30 3.66
C GLY A 99 8.43 -2.25 4.70
N VAL A 100 7.28 -1.62 4.48
CA VAL A 100 6.74 -0.57 5.36
C VAL A 100 5.26 -0.80 5.62
N VAL A 101 4.80 -0.35 6.78
CA VAL A 101 3.38 -0.30 7.18
C VAL A 101 2.98 1.13 7.51
N GLU A 102 1.69 1.44 7.41
CA GLU A 102 1.19 2.77 7.77
C GLU A 102 1.37 3.09 9.26
N ASN A 103 1.59 4.37 9.58
CA ASN A 103 1.69 4.85 10.96
C ASN A 103 0.45 4.51 11.81
N ASN A 104 -0.73 4.36 11.21
CA ASN A 104 -1.93 3.96 11.94
C ASN A 104 -1.79 2.58 12.58
N CYS A 105 -0.88 1.72 12.11
CA CYS A 105 -0.58 0.44 12.75
C CYS A 105 0.02 0.61 14.16
N THR A 106 0.39 1.83 14.60
CA THR A 106 0.89 2.10 15.96
C THR A 106 -0.09 1.73 17.05
N ILE A 107 -1.40 1.75 16.76
CA ILE A 107 -2.45 1.34 17.69
C ILE A 107 -2.53 -0.19 17.88
N VAL A 108 -2.00 -0.97 16.92
CA VAL A 108 -2.04 -2.44 16.94
C VAL A 108 -1.13 -2.97 18.03
N LYS A 109 -1.59 -3.89 18.86
CA LYS A 109 -0.82 -4.43 19.99
C LYS A 109 -0.12 -5.72 19.61
N VAL A 110 0.99 -6.01 20.28
CA VAL A 110 1.65 -7.32 20.14
C VAL A 110 0.63 -8.42 20.47
N GLY A 111 0.53 -9.41 19.59
CA GLY A 111 -0.47 -10.47 19.62
C GLY A 111 -1.71 -10.23 18.77
N ASP A 112 -2.00 -8.99 18.36
CA ASP A 112 -3.16 -8.69 17.51
C ASP A 112 -2.97 -9.23 16.09
N VAL A 113 -4.07 -9.70 15.50
CA VAL A 113 -4.16 -10.10 14.09
C VAL A 113 -4.83 -8.97 13.31
N VAL A 114 -4.16 -8.50 12.26
CA VAL A 114 -4.65 -7.43 11.38
C VAL A 114 -4.61 -7.87 9.93
N GLN A 115 -5.45 -7.26 9.09
CA GLN A 115 -5.44 -7.51 7.66
C GLN A 115 -4.59 -6.45 6.94
N PHE A 116 -3.54 -6.88 6.25
CA PHE A 116 -2.84 -6.04 5.28
C PHE A 116 -3.56 -6.15 3.94
N GLU A 117 -4.09 -5.02 3.46
CA GLU A 117 -4.92 -4.98 2.25
C GLU A 117 -4.18 -5.52 1.02
N ARG A 118 -4.83 -6.42 0.28
CA ARG A 118 -4.28 -7.18 -0.88
C ARG A 118 -3.10 -8.11 -0.56
N PHE A 119 -2.63 -8.16 0.69
CA PHE A 119 -1.56 -9.06 1.13
C PHE A 119 -2.14 -10.29 1.85
N GLY A 120 -2.74 -10.09 3.02
CA GLY A 120 -3.29 -11.16 3.87
C GLY A 120 -3.38 -10.75 5.34
N PHE A 121 -3.80 -11.69 6.20
CA PHE A 121 -3.85 -11.51 7.65
C PHE A 121 -2.50 -11.81 8.28
N VAL A 122 -2.06 -10.93 9.16
CA VAL A 122 -0.77 -11.03 9.87
C VAL A 122 -0.95 -10.81 11.37
N LYS A 123 -0.15 -11.50 12.18
CA LYS A 123 -0.10 -11.28 13.64
C LYS A 123 1.11 -10.44 13.99
N LEU A 124 0.93 -9.35 14.72
CA LEU A 124 2.05 -8.56 15.24
C LEU A 124 2.76 -9.34 16.35
N ASP A 125 4.08 -9.49 16.24
CA ASP A 125 4.91 -10.23 17.20
C ASP A 125 5.78 -9.31 18.05
N SER A 126 6.41 -8.29 17.44
CA SER A 126 7.26 -7.35 18.19
C SER A 126 7.31 -5.96 17.56
N LYS A 127 7.67 -4.96 18.39
CA LYS A 127 7.84 -3.54 18.03
C LYS A 127 9.17 -2.97 18.53
N ASP A 128 10.28 -3.67 18.34
CA ASP A 128 11.60 -3.22 18.82
C ASP A 128 12.49 -2.75 17.66
N GLY A 129 12.47 -1.44 17.42
CA GLY A 129 13.15 -0.77 16.28
C GLY A 129 12.51 -1.07 14.92
N TYR A 130 12.21 -2.33 14.66
CA TYR A 130 11.61 -2.86 13.45
C TYR A 130 10.38 -3.70 13.83
N TRP A 131 9.27 -3.55 13.11
CA TRP A 131 8.05 -4.28 13.47
C TRP A 131 8.02 -5.63 12.77
N ILE A 132 7.87 -6.69 13.57
CA ILE A 132 7.86 -8.06 13.07
C ILE A 132 6.43 -8.58 13.12
N PHE A 133 5.97 -9.04 11.97
CA PHE A 133 4.68 -9.70 11.80
C PHE A 133 4.90 -11.14 11.35
N TYR A 134 3.99 -12.03 11.71
CA TYR A 134 3.91 -13.37 11.15
C TYR A 134 2.69 -13.49 10.26
N TYR A 135 2.90 -13.99 9.05
CA TYR A 135 1.81 -14.29 8.13
C TYR A 135 0.93 -15.42 8.67
N THR A 136 -0.38 -15.27 8.54
CA THR A 136 -1.34 -16.30 8.96
C THR A 136 -2.01 -16.96 7.76
N HIS A 137 -2.82 -16.21 7.01
CA HIS A 137 -3.58 -16.69 5.85
C HIS A 137 -4.07 -15.50 5.01
N LYS A 138 -4.66 -15.77 3.84
CA LYS A 138 -5.22 -14.76 2.93
C LYS A 138 -6.72 -14.96 2.74
#